data_AF-U5HI15-F1
#
_entry.id   AF-U5HI15-F1
#
_cell.length_a   1.000
_cell.length_b   1.000
_cell.length_c   1.000
_cell.angle_alpha   90.00
_cell.angle_beta   90.00
_cell.angle_gamma   90.00
#
_symmetry.space_group_name_H-M   'P 1'
#
loop_
_entity.id
_entity.type
_entity.pdbx_description
1 polymer ?
#
loop_
_entity_poly.entity_id
_entity_poly.type
_entity_poly.pdbx_seq_one_letter_code
_entity_poly.pdbx_strand_id
1 'polypeptide(L)'
;MMAIVAESDSSPDGPSPTSASTPSSTRRPKLQQNRRRRRSTKQVYKPWASNLLTHAETLDLEHGLPEAFWTGAWSLKLCPVGKRCLCATIHLANGSNAILYSRVSGRTLSRIYVPALPPDCFLDTIYDSTTNTLWVLDLIKWTGVYYVDHEHVFRKWFLQSRLSELEPAITGNPNSTQLLPVPTLDAPLLTPSALAYWLVTAFSTTWSTLDRAPCSKWDGVLFYLDDARYESGATPLVGWVPATIETKTKAERMGKGESIAIESDEKPTGIQTLMKWVQKAQVVEEEMTVE
;
A
#
# COMPACT_ATOMS: atom_id res chain seq x y z
N MET A 1 41.64 0.14 59.63
CA MET A 1 42.53 0.71 58.59
C MET A 1 41.78 1.82 57.88
N MET A 2 42.26 3.07 58.05
CA MET A 2 42.03 4.31 57.26
C MET A 2 40.59 4.79 57.00
N ALA A 3 40.21 6.07 57.11
CA ALA A 3 40.81 7.33 57.57
C ALA A 3 39.64 8.33 57.83
N ILE A 4 39.57 8.95 59.00
CA ILE A 4 39.86 10.38 59.31
C ILE A 4 38.87 11.41 58.74
N VAL A 5 38.18 12.07 59.68
CA VAL A 5 37.32 13.26 59.57
C VAL A 5 38.14 14.49 60.02
N ALA A 6 37.99 15.62 59.34
CA ALA A 6 38.20 16.98 59.88
C ALA A 6 37.47 17.96 58.95
N GLU A 7 36.38 18.62 59.34
CA GLU A 7 36.22 19.79 60.24
C GLU A 7 36.11 21.11 59.45
N SER A 8 35.19 21.93 59.94
CA SER A 8 34.58 23.15 59.40
C SER A 8 35.41 24.41 59.62
N ASP A 9 35.22 25.45 58.80
CA ASP A 9 35.11 26.82 59.35
C ASP A 9 34.33 27.78 58.43
N SER A 10 34.00 28.94 59.01
CA SER A 10 32.82 29.76 58.86
C SER A 10 33.09 31.15 58.22
N SER A 11 31.99 31.83 57.86
CA SER A 11 31.79 33.15 57.21
C SER A 11 32.34 34.37 58.00
N PRO A 12 31.96 35.66 57.77
CA PRO A 12 31.50 36.44 56.59
C PRO A 12 32.26 37.81 56.47
N ASP A 13 31.94 38.64 55.46
CA ASP A 13 31.69 40.12 55.58
C ASP A 13 31.82 40.90 54.25
N GLY A 14 30.88 41.83 54.03
CA GLY A 14 30.90 42.86 52.97
C GLY A 14 31.90 44.01 53.26
N PRO A 15 31.89 45.17 52.55
CA PRO A 15 30.72 45.89 52.04
C PRO A 15 30.88 46.57 50.66
N SER A 16 29.77 47.13 50.15
CA SER A 16 29.68 48.11 49.06
C SER A 16 30.33 49.46 49.44
N PRO A 17 30.81 50.32 48.51
CA PRO A 17 29.93 51.41 48.04
C PRO A 17 30.21 52.02 46.64
N THR A 18 29.25 52.86 46.20
CA THR A 18 29.34 54.07 45.35
C THR A 18 29.67 54.00 43.85
N SER A 19 28.62 54.31 43.07
CA SER A 19 28.52 55.21 41.91
C SER A 19 29.80 55.86 41.35
N ALA A 20 30.10 55.56 40.08
CA ALA A 20 30.73 56.49 39.15
C ALA A 20 30.23 56.24 37.72
N SER A 21 29.75 57.30 37.09
CA SER A 21 29.28 57.38 35.72
C SER A 21 30.43 57.35 34.71
N THR A 22 30.31 56.58 33.63
CA THR A 22 31.04 56.86 32.37
C THR A 22 30.27 56.32 31.16
N PRO A 23 30.09 57.11 30.08
CA PRO A 23 29.43 56.68 28.86
C PRO A 23 30.45 56.07 27.90
N SER A 24 30.12 54.96 27.24
CA SER A 24 30.53 54.75 25.85
C SER A 24 29.83 53.54 25.26
N SER A 25 29.07 53.82 24.22
CA SER A 25 28.43 52.82 23.37
C SER A 25 29.51 51.99 22.67
N THR A 26 29.63 50.71 23.01
CA THR A 26 30.20 49.71 22.11
C THR A 26 29.08 48.76 21.72
N ARG A 27 28.51 49.02 20.54
CA ARG A 27 27.57 48.12 19.87
C ARG A 27 28.26 46.76 19.68
N ARG A 28 27.86 45.75 20.47
CA ARG A 28 28.17 44.36 20.16
C ARG A 28 27.60 44.04 18.78
N PRO A 29 28.39 43.53 17.82
CA PRO A 29 27.83 43.09 16.55
C PRO A 29 26.86 41.94 16.86
N LYS A 30 25.58 42.14 16.56
CA LYS A 30 24.59 41.07 16.61
C LYS A 30 25.08 40.00 15.63
N LEU A 31 25.55 38.86 16.16
CA LEU A 31 25.67 37.63 15.40
C LEU A 31 24.30 37.40 14.77
N GLN A 32 24.18 37.71 13.48
CA GLN A 32 23.05 37.31 12.68
C GLN A 32 23.06 35.78 12.71
N GLN A 33 22.24 35.21 13.59
CA GLN A 33 21.83 33.83 13.48
C GLN A 33 21.12 33.74 12.13
N ASN A 34 21.90 33.36 11.12
CA ASN A 34 21.39 32.93 9.84
C ASN A 34 20.53 31.71 10.15
N ARG A 35 19.24 31.95 10.39
CA ARG A 35 18.19 30.94 10.34
C ARG A 35 18.23 30.43 8.91
N ARG A 36 19.12 29.46 8.65
CA ARG A 36 19.07 28.58 7.50
C ARG A 36 17.70 27.94 7.60
N ARG A 37 16.70 28.53 6.93
CA ARG A 37 15.44 27.87 6.63
C ARG A 37 15.86 26.51 6.10
N ARG A 38 15.61 25.44 6.87
CA ARG A 38 15.75 24.08 6.37
C ARG A 38 14.90 24.06 5.10
N ARG A 39 15.55 24.17 3.94
CA ARG A 39 14.87 23.97 2.67
C ARG A 39 14.30 22.57 2.81
N SER A 40 12.97 22.47 2.82
CA SER A 40 12.30 21.19 2.65
C SER A 40 12.90 20.60 1.38
N THR A 41 13.78 19.61 1.55
CA THR A 41 14.41 18.91 0.44
C THR A 41 13.27 18.21 -0.27
N LYS A 42 12.88 18.75 -1.43
CA LYS A 42 11.84 18.16 -2.26
C LYS A 42 12.16 16.68 -2.45
N GLN A 43 11.18 15.81 -2.23
CA GLN A 43 11.36 14.38 -2.40
C GLN A 43 11.89 14.09 -3.81
N VAL A 44 12.97 13.31 -3.88
CA VAL A 44 13.64 12.99 -5.14
C VAL A 44 12.81 11.95 -5.88
N TYR A 45 12.47 12.25 -7.13
CA TYR A 45 11.83 11.32 -8.06
C TYR A 45 12.79 10.17 -8.39
N LYS A 46 12.28 8.93 -8.37
CA LYS A 46 13.02 7.72 -8.74
C LYS A 46 12.31 7.05 -9.92
N PRO A 47 12.76 7.27 -11.17
CA PRO A 47 12.11 6.72 -12.37
C PRO A 47 12.01 5.20 -12.35
N TRP A 48 13.04 4.53 -11.82
CA TRP A 48 13.04 3.08 -11.72
C TRP A 48 11.89 2.55 -10.84
N ALA A 49 11.46 3.30 -9.83
CA ALA A 49 10.46 2.84 -8.88
C ALA A 49 9.03 2.95 -9.41
N SER A 50 8.74 3.97 -10.24
CA SER A 50 7.45 4.05 -10.95
C SER A 50 7.35 3.03 -12.06
N ASN A 51 8.47 2.73 -12.72
CA ASN A 51 8.48 1.89 -13.91
C ASN A 51 8.53 0.40 -13.57
N LEU A 52 8.85 0.01 -12.32
CA LEU A 52 9.04 -1.39 -11.99
C LEU A 52 7.74 -2.19 -11.90
N LEU A 53 6.64 -1.56 -11.52
CA LEU A 53 5.39 -2.27 -11.22
C LEU A 53 4.62 -2.68 -12.48
N THR A 54 3.90 -3.80 -12.38
CA THR A 54 2.94 -4.25 -13.40
C THR A 54 1.64 -3.45 -13.30
N HIS A 55 1.07 -3.09 -14.45
CA HIS A 55 -0.18 -2.37 -14.59
C HIS A 55 -1.19 -3.28 -15.29
N ALA A 56 -2.29 -3.55 -14.59
CA ALA A 56 -3.40 -4.29 -15.16
C ALA A 56 -4.18 -3.42 -16.15
N GLU A 57 -4.67 -4.04 -17.21
CA GLU A 57 -5.66 -3.44 -18.09
C GLU A 57 -7.06 -3.64 -17.51
N THR A 58 -7.95 -2.67 -17.71
CA THR A 58 -9.35 -2.83 -17.28
C THR A 58 -9.99 -3.94 -18.12
N LEU A 59 -10.52 -4.96 -17.45
CA LEU A 59 -11.10 -6.12 -18.11
C LEU A 59 -12.47 -5.77 -18.66
N ASP A 60 -12.66 -6.01 -19.96
CA ASP A 60 -13.93 -5.80 -20.63
C ASP A 60 -14.89 -6.96 -20.33
N LEU A 61 -15.96 -6.66 -19.62
CA LEU A 61 -17.00 -7.61 -19.21
C LEU A 61 -18.24 -7.56 -20.12
N GLU A 62 -18.21 -6.83 -21.25
CA GLU A 62 -19.33 -6.76 -22.19
C GLU A 62 -19.75 -8.14 -22.71
N HIS A 63 -18.77 -9.02 -22.93
CA HIS A 63 -19.00 -10.39 -23.42
C HIS A 63 -18.87 -11.47 -22.34
N GLY A 64 -18.69 -11.07 -21.08
CA GLY A 64 -18.48 -11.99 -19.96
C GLY A 64 -17.03 -12.44 -19.78
N LEU A 65 -16.80 -13.32 -18.80
CA LEU A 65 -15.48 -13.93 -18.58
C LEU A 65 -15.24 -15.05 -19.61
N PRO A 66 -14.02 -15.18 -20.17
CA PRO A 66 -13.67 -16.31 -21.02
C PRO A 66 -13.89 -17.65 -20.30
N GLU A 67 -14.32 -18.69 -21.00
CA GLU A 67 -14.52 -20.02 -20.39
C GLU A 67 -13.22 -20.61 -19.80
N ALA A 68 -12.08 -20.30 -20.42
CA ALA A 68 -10.73 -20.60 -19.93
C ALA A 68 -10.40 -19.99 -18.55
N PHE A 69 -11.28 -19.15 -18.01
CA PHE A 69 -11.17 -18.65 -16.66
C PHE A 69 -11.39 -19.74 -15.60
N TRP A 70 -12.32 -20.67 -15.88
CA TRP A 70 -12.69 -21.75 -14.97
C TRP A 70 -11.79 -22.98 -15.09
N THR A 71 -10.94 -23.04 -16.12
CA THR A 71 -10.04 -24.17 -16.38
C THR A 71 -8.78 -24.17 -15.51
N GLY A 72 -8.68 -23.23 -14.56
CA GLY A 72 -7.63 -23.18 -13.55
C GLY A 72 -6.36 -22.44 -13.93
N ALA A 73 -6.39 -21.66 -15.01
CA ALA A 73 -5.26 -20.85 -15.47
C ALA A 73 -5.16 -19.47 -14.78
N TRP A 74 -6.06 -19.14 -13.84
CA TRP A 74 -6.19 -17.79 -13.29
C TRP A 74 -6.24 -17.76 -11.76
N SER A 75 -5.67 -16.70 -11.21
CA SER A 75 -5.72 -16.34 -9.79
C SER A 75 -6.32 -14.95 -9.61
N LEU A 76 -7.27 -14.80 -8.70
CA LEU A 76 -7.95 -13.54 -8.44
C LEU A 76 -7.46 -12.94 -7.13
N LYS A 77 -7.23 -11.63 -7.09
CA LYS A 77 -6.78 -10.92 -5.90
C LYS A 77 -7.74 -9.80 -5.54
N LEU A 78 -8.25 -9.80 -4.30
CA LEU A 78 -9.19 -8.80 -3.82
C LEU A 78 -8.44 -7.59 -3.29
N CYS A 79 -8.42 -6.51 -4.06
CA CYS A 79 -7.62 -5.33 -3.76
C CYS A 79 -8.30 -4.43 -2.72
N PRO A 80 -7.67 -4.16 -1.57
CA PRO A 80 -8.20 -3.21 -0.59
C PRO A 80 -8.05 -1.77 -1.09
N VAL A 81 -8.87 -0.86 -0.56
CA VAL A 81 -8.68 0.57 -0.80
C VAL A 81 -7.35 1.01 -0.19
N GLY A 82 -6.47 1.59 -1.01
CA GLY A 82 -5.16 2.04 -0.56
C GLY A 82 -4.32 2.64 -1.68
N LYS A 83 -3.06 2.96 -1.38
CA LYS A 83 -2.11 3.48 -2.36
C LYS A 83 -1.22 2.35 -2.85
N ARG A 84 -1.42 1.90 -4.10
CA ARG A 84 -0.51 0.96 -4.75
C ARG A 84 0.89 1.56 -4.88
N CYS A 85 1.89 0.82 -4.41
CA CYS A 85 3.24 1.29 -4.26
C CYS A 85 4.26 0.16 -4.32
N LEU A 86 5.48 0.51 -4.71
CA LEU A 86 6.64 -0.36 -4.60
C LEU A 86 7.19 -0.25 -3.18
N CYS A 87 7.19 -1.35 -2.45
CA CYS A 87 7.85 -1.45 -1.15
C CYS A 87 9.29 -1.93 -1.36
N ALA A 88 10.25 -1.10 -0.95
CA ALA A 88 11.67 -1.44 -0.95
C ALA A 88 12.18 -1.55 0.47
N THR A 89 12.60 -2.75 0.87
CA THR A 89 13.16 -2.98 2.21
C THR A 89 14.66 -2.69 2.22
N ILE A 90 15.07 -1.84 3.14
CA ILE A 90 16.46 -1.42 3.32
C ILE A 90 16.70 -1.17 4.80
N HIS A 91 17.93 -1.41 5.26
CA HIS A 91 18.28 -1.05 6.63
C HIS A 91 18.50 0.46 6.70
N LEU A 92 17.55 1.23 7.25
CA LEU A 92 17.73 2.67 7.47
C LEU A 92 18.16 2.95 8.90
N ALA A 93 19.06 3.92 9.06
CA ALA A 93 19.56 4.36 10.37
C ALA A 93 18.47 5.00 11.27
N ASN A 94 17.28 5.31 10.74
CA ASN A 94 16.20 6.00 11.45
C ASN A 94 15.19 5.03 12.10
N GLY A 95 15.47 3.73 12.14
CA GLY A 95 14.55 2.73 12.68
C GLY A 95 13.39 2.35 11.76
N SER A 96 13.25 2.97 10.57
CA SER A 96 12.45 2.40 9.48
C SER A 96 13.24 1.29 8.79
N ASN A 97 12.57 0.30 8.21
CA ASN A 97 13.25 -0.71 7.39
C ASN A 97 12.64 -0.83 5.98
N ALA A 98 11.67 0.01 5.62
CA ALA A 98 11.14 0.07 4.26
C ALA A 98 10.80 1.49 3.78
N ILE A 99 10.99 1.71 2.48
CA ILE A 99 10.54 2.90 1.76
C ILE A 99 9.45 2.48 0.78
N LEU A 100 8.33 3.21 0.80
CA LEU A 100 7.26 3.06 -0.18
C LEU A 100 7.42 4.09 -1.29
N TYR A 101 7.46 3.64 -2.54
CA TYR A 101 7.49 4.51 -3.73
C TYR A 101 6.15 4.48 -4.45
N SER A 102 5.64 5.65 -4.80
CA SER A 102 4.38 5.79 -5.54
C SER A 102 4.48 5.15 -6.91
N ARG A 103 3.52 4.28 -7.24
CA ARG A 103 3.35 3.77 -8.61
C ARG A 103 3.26 4.90 -9.65
N VAL A 104 2.41 5.90 -9.37
CA VAL A 104 2.10 6.98 -10.34
C VAL A 104 3.24 7.98 -10.46
N SER A 105 3.83 8.38 -9.33
CA SER A 105 4.77 9.52 -9.32
C SER A 105 6.23 9.13 -9.12
N GLY A 106 6.56 7.87 -8.80
CA GLY A 106 7.91 7.40 -8.48
C GLY A 106 8.57 8.10 -7.29
N ARG A 107 7.81 8.92 -6.55
CA ARG A 107 8.27 9.63 -5.34
C ARG A 107 8.01 8.78 -4.11
N THR A 108 8.78 9.02 -3.05
CA THR A 108 8.56 8.38 -1.75
C THR A 108 7.18 8.77 -1.19
N LEU A 109 6.31 7.79 -1.02
CA LEU A 109 5.02 7.94 -0.34
C LEU A 109 5.20 7.97 1.17
N SER A 110 5.95 7.02 1.71
CA SER A 110 6.15 6.86 3.16
C SER A 110 7.46 6.12 3.46
N ARG A 111 7.90 6.22 4.71
CA ARG A 111 8.94 5.38 5.31
C ARG A 111 8.28 4.69 6.48
N ILE A 112 8.31 3.36 6.47
CA ILE A 112 7.57 2.54 7.42
C ILE A 112 8.51 1.55 8.10
N TYR A 113 8.04 1.00 9.21
CA TYR A 113 8.74 -0.04 9.95
C TYR A 113 7.92 -1.33 9.88
N VAL A 114 8.44 -2.32 9.16
CA VAL A 114 7.87 -3.65 8.95
C VAL A 114 8.87 -4.68 9.47
N PRO A 115 8.99 -4.89 10.80
CA PRO A 115 10.06 -5.68 11.41
C PRO A 115 10.19 -7.09 10.85
N ALA A 116 9.06 -7.68 10.46
CA ALA A 116 8.96 -9.00 9.88
C ALA A 116 9.66 -9.14 8.51
N LEU A 117 9.74 -8.07 7.71
CA LEU A 117 10.32 -8.17 6.37
C LEU A 117 11.86 -8.17 6.41
N PRO A 118 12.51 -9.12 5.70
CA PRO A 118 13.95 -9.11 5.57
C PRO A 118 14.42 -7.95 4.69
N PRO A 119 15.71 -7.54 4.80
CA PRO A 119 16.27 -6.49 3.97
C PRO A 119 16.42 -6.94 2.51
N ASP A 120 16.54 -5.95 1.61
CA ASP A 120 16.80 -6.14 0.18
C ASP A 120 15.70 -6.88 -0.59
N CYS A 121 14.45 -6.56 -0.27
CA CYS A 121 13.24 -7.01 -0.96
C CYS A 121 12.57 -5.88 -1.73
N PHE A 122 12.01 -6.21 -2.89
CA PHE A 122 11.09 -5.39 -3.66
C PHE A 122 9.75 -6.12 -3.80
N LEU A 123 8.69 -5.48 -3.29
CA LEU A 123 7.34 -6.02 -3.28
C LEU A 123 6.37 -5.05 -3.96
N ASP A 124 5.47 -5.57 -4.78
CA ASP A 124 4.29 -4.84 -5.25
C ASP A 124 3.25 -4.86 -4.13
N THR A 125 2.84 -3.69 -3.66
CA THR A 125 2.05 -3.57 -2.43
C THR A 125 0.95 -2.53 -2.56
N ILE A 126 -0.05 -2.63 -1.70
CA ILE A 126 -1.09 -1.63 -1.49
C ILE A 126 -1.00 -1.18 -0.04
N TYR A 127 -0.68 0.09 0.17
CA TYR A 127 -0.56 0.65 1.52
C TYR A 127 -1.85 1.37 1.95
N ASP A 128 -2.45 0.90 3.05
CA ASP A 128 -3.54 1.58 3.73
C ASP A 128 -2.99 2.35 4.94
N SER A 129 -2.98 3.68 4.83
CA SER A 129 -2.51 4.56 5.89
C SER A 129 -3.46 4.64 7.09
N THR A 130 -4.73 4.27 6.92
CA THR A 130 -5.76 4.35 7.97
C THR A 130 -5.56 3.26 9.00
N THR A 131 -5.29 2.04 8.52
CA THR A 131 -5.06 0.86 9.35
C THR A 131 -3.57 0.57 9.58
N ASN A 132 -2.68 1.34 8.95
CA ASN A 132 -1.24 1.09 8.92
C ASN A 132 -0.92 -0.36 8.47
N THR A 133 -1.57 -0.76 7.38
CA THR A 133 -1.44 -2.11 6.81
C THR A 133 -0.79 -2.02 5.44
N LEU A 134 0.25 -2.84 5.24
CA LEU A 134 0.91 -3.06 3.97
C LEU A 134 0.43 -4.39 3.39
N TRP A 135 -0.46 -4.31 2.41
CA TRP A 135 -0.99 -5.46 1.70
C TRP A 135 -0.03 -5.85 0.58
N VAL A 136 0.49 -7.06 0.61
CA VAL A 136 1.43 -7.56 -0.40
C VAL A 136 0.66 -8.18 -1.55
N LEU A 137 0.79 -7.55 -2.72
CA LEU A 137 0.13 -7.95 -3.94
C LEU A 137 0.98 -8.94 -4.73
N ASP A 138 2.28 -8.67 -4.87
CA ASP A 138 3.17 -9.51 -5.66
C ASP A 138 4.66 -9.37 -5.30
N LEU A 139 5.47 -10.28 -5.83
CA LEU A 139 6.90 -10.41 -5.56
C LEU A 139 7.74 -10.02 -6.79
N ILE A 140 8.71 -9.12 -6.56
CA ILE A 140 9.71 -8.73 -7.57
C ILE A 140 11.10 -9.24 -7.15
N LYS A 141 11.48 -8.98 -5.90
CA LYS A 141 12.78 -9.34 -5.34
C LYS A 141 12.62 -9.78 -3.89
N TRP A 142 13.23 -10.90 -3.51
CA TRP A 142 13.33 -11.36 -2.13
C TRP A 142 14.80 -11.57 -1.77
N THR A 143 15.27 -10.88 -0.72
CA THR A 143 16.61 -11.06 -0.14
C THR A 143 17.73 -11.10 -1.18
N GLY A 144 17.80 -10.10 -2.05
CA GLY A 144 18.86 -10.05 -3.09
C GLY A 144 18.52 -10.73 -4.41
N VAL A 145 17.54 -11.63 -4.46
CA VAL A 145 17.23 -12.44 -5.65
C VAL A 145 15.97 -11.93 -6.34
N TYR A 146 16.04 -11.73 -7.65
CA TYR A 146 14.90 -11.34 -8.49
C TYR A 146 14.09 -12.56 -8.91
N TYR A 147 12.77 -12.43 -8.87
CA TYR A 147 11.83 -13.49 -9.21
C TYR A 147 10.98 -13.17 -10.44
N VAL A 148 11.21 -12.03 -11.10
CA VAL A 148 10.38 -11.52 -12.21
C VAL A 148 10.25 -12.50 -13.39
N ASP A 149 11.25 -13.35 -13.62
CA ASP A 149 11.26 -14.35 -14.69
C ASP A 149 10.39 -15.58 -14.39
N HIS A 150 9.93 -15.74 -13.16
CA HIS A 150 9.06 -16.83 -12.76
C HIS A 150 7.59 -16.49 -13.00
N GLU A 151 6.81 -17.54 -13.29
CA GLU A 151 5.37 -17.48 -13.45
C GLU A 151 4.66 -16.98 -12.19
N HIS A 152 3.49 -16.38 -12.37
CA HIS A 152 2.69 -15.82 -11.29
C HIS A 152 2.33 -16.87 -10.25
N VAL A 153 1.99 -18.09 -10.67
CA VAL A 153 1.66 -19.19 -9.76
C VAL A 153 2.80 -19.48 -8.78
N PHE A 154 4.05 -19.51 -9.28
CA PHE A 154 5.22 -19.71 -8.45
C PHE A 154 5.46 -18.52 -7.52
N ARG A 155 5.41 -17.29 -8.05
CA ARG A 155 5.66 -16.07 -7.25
C ARG A 155 4.63 -15.92 -6.13
N LYS A 156 3.36 -16.20 -6.42
CA LYS A 156 2.26 -16.27 -5.44
C LYS A 156 2.57 -17.30 -4.35
N TRP A 157 2.85 -18.56 -4.73
CA TRP A 157 3.16 -19.64 -3.78
C TRP A 157 4.37 -19.32 -2.90
N PHE A 158 5.46 -18.86 -3.51
CA PHE A 158 6.70 -18.53 -2.80
C PHE A 158 6.45 -17.39 -1.81
N LEU A 159 5.75 -16.33 -2.25
CA LEU A 159 5.43 -15.19 -1.40
C LEU A 159 4.57 -15.61 -0.21
N GLN A 160 3.49 -16.38 -0.45
CA GLN A 160 2.63 -16.88 0.63
C GLN A 160 3.41 -17.73 1.64
N SER A 161 4.25 -18.63 1.14
CA SER A 161 5.11 -19.48 1.99
C SER A 161 6.02 -18.61 2.86
N ARG A 162 6.71 -17.62 2.26
CA ARG A 162 7.60 -16.73 3.01
C ARG A 162 6.88 -15.84 4.00
N LEU A 163 5.72 -15.29 3.64
CA LEU A 163 4.93 -14.46 4.54
C LEU A 163 4.38 -15.27 5.72
N SER A 164 4.07 -16.56 5.54
CA SER A 164 3.58 -17.44 6.61
C SER A 164 4.66 -17.80 7.65
N GLU A 165 5.94 -17.80 7.25
CA GLU A 165 7.08 -18.02 8.14
C GLU A 165 7.41 -16.77 8.97
N LEU A 166 6.88 -15.60 8.60
CA LEU A 166 7.15 -14.38 9.33
C LEU A 166 6.30 -14.34 10.60
N GLU A 167 6.97 -14.17 11.73
CA GLU A 167 6.28 -13.91 12.99
C GLU A 167 5.36 -12.70 12.82
N PRO A 168 4.05 -12.83 13.14
CA PRO A 168 3.16 -11.69 13.20
C PRO A 168 3.84 -10.65 14.07
N ALA A 169 3.80 -9.38 13.67
CA ALA A 169 4.34 -8.31 14.49
C ALA A 169 3.50 -8.18 15.79
N ILE A 170 3.68 -9.08 16.75
CA ILE A 170 3.33 -8.90 18.16
C ILE A 170 4.37 -7.96 18.77
N THR A 171 4.67 -6.88 18.06
CA THR A 171 5.57 -5.86 18.56
C THR A 171 4.67 -4.87 19.24
N GLY A 172 4.78 -4.74 20.56
CA GLY A 172 4.15 -3.65 21.33
C GLY A 172 4.59 -2.23 20.92
N ASN A 173 5.22 -2.09 19.75
CA ASN A 173 5.54 -0.83 19.11
C ASN A 173 4.36 -0.37 18.25
N PRO A 174 3.66 0.72 18.61
CA PRO A 174 2.53 1.24 17.85
C PRO A 174 2.89 1.72 16.45
N ASN A 175 4.18 1.89 16.14
CA ASN A 175 4.67 2.30 14.83
C ASN A 175 4.94 1.14 13.88
N SER A 176 4.76 -0.11 14.31
CA SER A 176 4.92 -1.27 13.43
C SER A 176 3.77 -1.35 12.43
N THR A 177 4.11 -1.35 11.15
CA THR A 177 3.16 -1.55 10.05
C THR A 177 2.83 -3.03 9.94
N GLN A 178 1.53 -3.34 9.90
CA GLN A 178 1.04 -4.70 9.72
C GLN A 178 1.32 -5.16 8.29
N LEU A 179 1.79 -6.39 8.13
CA LEU A 179 2.07 -6.99 6.83
C LEU A 179 1.07 -8.10 6.58
N LEU A 180 0.36 -8.05 5.45
CA LEU A 180 -0.64 -9.07 5.09
C LEU A 180 -0.57 -9.40 3.60
N PRO A 181 -0.76 -10.66 3.20
CA PRO A 181 -1.01 -10.97 1.79
C PRO A 181 -2.38 -10.42 1.37
N VAL A 182 -2.49 -9.97 0.11
CA VAL A 182 -3.80 -9.70 -0.49
C VAL A 182 -4.61 -11.00 -0.59
N PRO A 183 -5.90 -11.02 -0.15
CA PRO A 183 -6.72 -12.22 -0.27
C PRO A 183 -6.81 -12.69 -1.71
N THR A 184 -6.58 -13.98 -1.90
CA THR A 184 -6.50 -14.61 -3.23
C THR A 184 -7.51 -15.73 -3.33
N LEU A 185 -8.18 -15.84 -4.48
CA LEU A 185 -9.01 -16.97 -4.86
C LEU A 185 -8.42 -17.61 -6.11
N ASP A 186 -8.17 -18.91 -6.07
CA ASP A 186 -7.49 -19.67 -7.10
C ASP A 186 -8.07 -21.08 -7.27
N ALA A 187 -7.64 -21.77 -8.32
CA ALA A 187 -8.04 -23.16 -8.56
C ALA A 187 -7.58 -24.10 -7.43
N PRO A 188 -8.34 -25.16 -7.12
CA PRO A 188 -9.59 -25.58 -7.76
C PRO A 188 -10.84 -24.86 -7.20
N LEU A 189 -10.67 -23.94 -6.25
CA LEU A 189 -11.78 -23.23 -5.61
C LEU A 189 -12.39 -22.13 -6.49
N LEU A 190 -11.73 -21.75 -7.59
CA LEU A 190 -12.24 -20.81 -8.56
C LEU A 190 -13.35 -21.43 -9.43
N THR A 191 -14.54 -21.59 -8.83
CA THR A 191 -15.80 -21.94 -9.51
C THR A 191 -16.70 -20.71 -9.60
N PRO A 192 -17.69 -20.68 -10.51
CA PRO A 192 -18.68 -19.61 -10.53
C PRO A 192 -19.33 -19.42 -9.16
N SER A 193 -19.70 -20.53 -8.50
CA SER A 193 -20.36 -20.47 -7.20
C SER A 193 -19.50 -19.92 -6.07
N ALA A 194 -18.24 -20.34 -6.00
CA ALA A 194 -17.31 -19.81 -5.00
C ALA A 194 -16.98 -18.33 -5.27
N LEU A 195 -16.82 -17.94 -6.54
CA LEU A 195 -16.58 -16.54 -6.90
C LEU A 195 -17.77 -15.65 -6.52
N ALA A 196 -19.00 -16.09 -6.78
CA ALA A 196 -20.21 -15.35 -6.40
C ALA A 196 -20.24 -15.13 -4.89
N TYR A 197 -20.06 -16.20 -4.12
CA TYR A 197 -20.04 -16.13 -2.66
C TYR A 197 -18.95 -15.20 -2.16
N TRP A 198 -17.74 -15.30 -2.71
CA TRP A 198 -16.60 -14.47 -2.31
C TRP A 198 -16.81 -12.99 -2.60
N LEU A 199 -17.37 -12.65 -3.78
CA LEU A 199 -17.69 -11.27 -4.15
C LEU A 199 -18.84 -10.69 -3.33
N VAL A 200 -19.91 -11.45 -3.07
CA VAL A 200 -21.01 -11.05 -2.17
C VAL A 200 -20.44 -10.76 -0.78
N THR A 201 -19.63 -11.67 -0.24
CA THR A 201 -19.04 -11.51 1.10
C THR A 201 -18.10 -10.31 1.16
N ALA A 202 -17.37 -10.02 0.09
CA ALA A 202 -16.48 -8.86 0.04
C ALA A 202 -17.25 -7.53 -0.09
N PHE A 203 -18.24 -7.45 -0.97
CA PHE A 203 -18.82 -6.18 -1.42
C PHE A 203 -20.25 -5.90 -0.92
N SER A 204 -20.96 -6.88 -0.37
CA SER A 204 -22.32 -6.69 0.18
C SER A 204 -22.36 -6.42 1.67
N THR A 205 -21.30 -6.71 2.42
CA THR A 205 -21.32 -6.54 3.88
C THR A 205 -21.25 -5.05 4.24
N THR A 206 -22.38 -4.49 4.67
CA THR A 206 -22.34 -3.39 5.64
C THR A 206 -21.60 -3.93 6.86
N TRP A 207 -20.31 -3.62 7.00
CA TRP A 207 -19.45 -4.02 8.13
C TRP A 207 -19.95 -3.36 9.42
N SER A 208 -21.08 -3.84 9.93
CA SER A 208 -21.51 -3.62 11.29
C SER A 208 -21.24 -4.90 12.06
N THR A 209 -20.30 -4.79 13.00
CA THR A 209 -20.30 -5.50 14.30
C THR A 209 -19.71 -6.90 14.47
N LEU A 210 -18.95 -7.51 13.55
CA LEU A 210 -18.15 -8.71 13.94
C LEU A 210 -16.77 -8.77 13.25
N ASP A 211 -15.75 -8.82 14.09
CA ASP A 211 -14.32 -9.13 13.87
C ASP A 211 -13.52 -8.37 12.78
N ARG A 212 -12.80 -7.33 13.25
CA ARG A 212 -11.34 -7.10 13.13
C ARG A 212 -10.60 -7.54 11.85
N ALA A 213 -11.24 -7.55 10.68
CA ALA A 213 -10.53 -7.56 9.41
C ALA A 213 -9.84 -6.18 9.23
N PRO A 214 -8.54 -6.14 8.92
CA PRO A 214 -7.77 -4.89 8.79
C PRO A 214 -8.10 -4.08 7.53
N CYS A 215 -9.13 -4.47 6.77
CA CYS A 215 -9.62 -3.72 5.60
C CYS A 215 -11.05 -3.26 5.87
N SER A 216 -11.30 -1.96 5.78
CA SER A 216 -12.66 -1.41 5.93
C SER A 216 -13.44 -1.35 4.61
N LYS A 217 -12.76 -1.40 3.45
CA LYS A 217 -13.36 -1.31 2.09
C LYS A 217 -12.46 -1.91 1.00
N TRP A 218 -13.07 -2.60 0.03
CA TRP A 218 -12.40 -3.13 -1.16
C TRP A 218 -12.54 -2.20 -2.37
N ASP A 219 -11.48 -2.09 -3.17
CA ASP A 219 -11.38 -1.22 -4.36
C ASP A 219 -11.77 -1.96 -5.64
N GLY A 220 -11.56 -3.28 -5.69
CA GLY A 220 -11.89 -4.11 -6.84
C GLY A 220 -11.11 -5.42 -6.83
N VAL A 221 -11.08 -6.10 -7.98
CA VAL A 221 -10.47 -7.42 -8.14
C VAL A 221 -9.48 -7.40 -9.29
N LEU A 222 -8.28 -7.95 -9.05
CA LEU A 222 -7.29 -8.23 -10.07
C LEU A 222 -7.35 -9.69 -10.51
N PHE A 223 -7.12 -9.92 -11.79
CA PHE A 223 -7.18 -11.21 -12.47
C PHE A 223 -5.78 -11.49 -13.01
N TYR A 224 -5.05 -12.43 -12.44
CA TYR A 224 -3.71 -12.81 -12.90
C TYR A 224 -3.78 -14.11 -13.67
N LEU A 225 -3.20 -14.15 -14.87
CA LEU A 225 -2.88 -15.41 -15.54
C LEU A 225 -1.73 -16.08 -14.79
N ASP A 226 -1.88 -17.35 -14.44
CA ASP A 226 -0.94 -18.06 -13.57
C ASP A 226 0.44 -18.27 -14.22
N ASP A 227 0.49 -18.43 -15.54
CA ASP A 227 1.74 -18.57 -16.31
C ASP A 227 2.40 -17.21 -16.62
N ALA A 228 1.83 -16.09 -16.15
CA ALA A 228 2.36 -14.77 -16.47
C ALA A 228 3.64 -14.43 -15.68
N ARG A 229 4.66 -13.99 -16.39
CA ARG A 229 5.86 -13.37 -15.79
C ARG A 229 5.54 -12.00 -15.22
N TYR A 230 6.39 -11.51 -14.32
CA TYR A 230 6.24 -10.14 -13.82
C TYR A 230 6.82 -9.15 -14.81
N GLU A 231 5.95 -8.42 -15.49
CA GLU A 231 6.33 -7.42 -16.50
C GLU A 231 6.10 -6.01 -15.98
N SER A 232 7.12 -5.17 -16.12
CA SER A 232 7.03 -3.74 -15.83
C SER A 232 6.16 -3.01 -16.86
N GLY A 233 5.17 -2.24 -16.41
CA GLY A 233 4.26 -1.51 -17.30
C GLY A 233 2.92 -2.22 -17.53
N ALA A 234 2.17 -1.76 -18.53
CA ALA A 234 0.85 -2.31 -18.87
C ALA A 234 0.97 -3.69 -19.50
N THR A 235 0.13 -4.62 -19.05
CA THR A 235 0.09 -5.99 -19.58
C THR A 235 -1.36 -6.51 -19.65
N PRO A 236 -1.73 -7.22 -20.73
CA PRO A 236 -3.04 -7.88 -20.84
C PRO A 236 -3.12 -9.15 -19.98
N LEU A 237 -1.98 -9.63 -19.46
CA LEU A 237 -1.91 -10.84 -18.62
C LEU A 237 -2.44 -10.61 -17.20
N VAL A 238 -2.72 -9.35 -16.85
CA VAL A 238 -3.37 -8.98 -15.61
C VAL A 238 -4.58 -8.09 -15.91
N GLY A 239 -5.78 -8.56 -15.56
CA GLY A 239 -7.03 -7.82 -15.70
C GLY A 239 -7.43 -7.11 -14.42
N TRP A 240 -8.12 -5.98 -14.55
CA TRP A 240 -8.65 -5.19 -13.43
C TRP A 240 -10.17 -4.99 -13.56
N VAL A 241 -10.89 -5.26 -12.48
CA VAL A 241 -12.33 -4.98 -12.37
C VAL A 241 -12.57 -4.05 -11.17
N PRO A 242 -12.93 -2.78 -11.39
CA PRO A 242 -13.15 -1.82 -10.31
C PRO A 242 -14.51 -2.02 -9.63
N ALA A 243 -14.53 -1.80 -8.31
CA ALA A 243 -15.76 -1.80 -7.52
C ALA A 243 -16.60 -0.54 -7.71
N THR A 244 -15.97 0.57 -8.09
CA THR A 244 -16.63 1.86 -8.37
C THR A 244 -16.64 2.15 -9.86
N ILE A 245 -17.58 3.00 -10.29
CA ILE A 245 -17.68 3.42 -11.69
C ILE A 245 -16.43 4.25 -12.02
N GLU A 246 -15.65 3.82 -13.02
CA GLU A 246 -14.62 4.67 -13.62
C GLU A 246 -15.33 5.85 -14.30
N THR A 247 -15.50 6.96 -13.56
CA THR A 247 -15.81 8.23 -14.20
C THR A 247 -14.58 8.59 -15.01
N LYS A 248 -14.62 8.33 -16.32
CA LYS A 248 -13.67 8.90 -17.29
C LYS A 248 -13.78 10.41 -17.18
N THR A 249 -13.05 11.02 -16.24
CA THR A 249 -12.89 12.47 -16.15
C THR A 249 -11.97 12.87 -17.29
N LYS A 250 -12.56 12.93 -18.48
CA LYS A 250 -11.99 13.59 -19.65
C LYS A 250 -12.02 15.08 -19.35
N ALA A 251 -11.07 15.55 -18.54
CA ALA A 251 -10.79 16.97 -18.35
C ALA A 251 -10.06 17.51 -19.60
N GLU A 252 -10.71 17.40 -20.76
CA GLU A 252 -10.38 18.25 -21.90
C GLU A 252 -11.09 19.58 -21.67
N ARG A 253 -10.28 20.63 -21.56
CA ARG A 253 -10.75 22.03 -21.59
C ARG A 253 -11.48 22.26 -22.91
N MET A 254 -12.81 22.21 -22.88
CA MET A 254 -13.63 22.84 -23.92
C MET A 254 -14.60 23.79 -23.21
N GLY A 255 -14.47 25.06 -23.54
CA GLY A 255 -15.19 26.14 -22.90
C GLY A 255 -16.66 26.20 -23.28
N LYS A 256 -17.40 26.91 -22.42
CA LYS A 256 -18.74 27.49 -22.61
C LYS A 256 -19.89 26.54 -22.91
N GLY A 257 -20.60 26.22 -21.83
CA GLY A 257 -21.98 26.65 -21.64
C GLY A 257 -23.02 26.01 -22.54
N GLU A 258 -23.53 24.85 -22.12
CA GLU A 258 -24.90 24.43 -22.38
C GLU A 258 -25.31 23.44 -21.27
N SER A 259 -26.44 23.73 -20.62
CA SER A 259 -27.00 22.92 -19.54
C SER A 259 -27.71 21.71 -20.15
N ILE A 260 -27.06 20.56 -20.14
CA ILE A 260 -27.66 19.29 -20.56
C ILE A 260 -28.24 18.59 -19.32
N ALA A 261 -29.52 18.26 -19.38
CA ALA A 261 -30.17 17.40 -18.40
C ALA A 261 -29.43 16.06 -18.35
N ILE A 262 -28.83 15.75 -17.20
CA ILE A 262 -28.15 14.48 -16.98
C ILE A 262 -29.23 13.46 -16.64
N GLU A 263 -29.75 12.78 -17.65
CA GLU A 263 -30.34 11.45 -17.48
C GLU A 263 -29.17 10.53 -17.08
N SER A 264 -29.02 10.33 -15.77
CA SER A 264 -28.01 9.42 -15.23
C SER A 264 -28.51 7.99 -15.41
N ASP A 265 -28.32 7.44 -16.60
CA ASP A 265 -28.26 5.99 -16.78
C ASP A 265 -27.06 5.52 -15.94
N GLU A 266 -27.31 5.10 -14.70
CA GLU A 266 -26.27 4.57 -13.81
C GLU A 266 -25.73 3.27 -14.41
N LYS A 267 -24.67 3.40 -15.23
CA LYS A 267 -23.96 2.25 -15.78
C LYS A 267 -23.49 1.38 -14.60
N PRO A 268 -23.78 0.08 -14.59
CA PRO A 268 -23.37 -0.79 -13.48
C PRO A 268 -21.85 -0.75 -13.31
N THR A 269 -21.38 -0.84 -12.07
CA THR A 269 -19.93 -0.92 -11.77
C THR A 269 -19.34 -2.18 -12.38
N GLY A 270 -18.00 -2.23 -12.50
CA GLY A 270 -17.30 -3.43 -12.98
C GLY A 270 -17.66 -4.66 -12.14
N ILE A 271 -17.63 -4.52 -10.81
CA ILE A 271 -18.01 -5.60 -9.88
C ILE A 271 -19.50 -5.97 -9.98
N GLN A 272 -20.42 -5.01 -10.16
CA GLN A 272 -21.83 -5.33 -10.37
C GLN A 272 -22.05 -6.12 -11.66
N THR A 273 -21.32 -5.78 -12.72
CA THR A 273 -21.35 -6.50 -14.00
C THR A 273 -20.78 -7.91 -13.85
N LEU A 274 -19.65 -8.03 -13.15
CA LEU A 274 -19.04 -9.32 -12.81
C LEU A 274 -20.01 -10.20 -12.03
N MET A 275 -20.64 -9.67 -10.99
CA MET A 275 -21.61 -10.40 -10.17
C MET A 275 -22.79 -10.95 -10.97
N LYS A 276 -23.36 -10.15 -11.89
CA LYS A 276 -24.43 -10.60 -12.79
C LYS A 276 -23.98 -11.75 -13.68
N TRP A 277 -22.77 -11.68 -14.22
CA TRP A 277 -22.20 -12.74 -15.05
C TRP A 277 -21.96 -14.03 -14.29
N VAL A 278 -21.41 -13.92 -13.08
CA VAL A 278 -21.15 -15.09 -12.24
C VAL A 278 -22.47 -15.78 -11.86
N GLN A 279 -23.50 -15.03 -11.49
CA GLN A 279 -24.84 -15.58 -11.25
C GLN A 279 -25.40 -16.34 -12.46
N LYS A 280 -25.23 -15.79 -13.67
CA LYS A 280 -25.64 -16.47 -14.90
C LYS A 280 -24.87 -17.78 -15.12
N ALA A 281 -23.56 -17.79 -14.84
CA ALA A 281 -22.72 -18.98 -14.98
C ALA A 281 -23.09 -20.07 -13.95
N GLN A 282 -23.49 -19.70 -12.73
CA GLN A 282 -23.96 -20.67 -11.71
C GLN A 282 -25.22 -21.43 -12.17
N VAL A 283 -26.19 -20.73 -12.79
CA VAL A 283 -27.41 -21.38 -13.29
C VAL A 283 -27.08 -22.45 -14.34
N VAL A 284 -26.13 -22.15 -15.24
CA VAL A 284 -25.67 -23.12 -16.25
C VAL A 284 -24.95 -24.31 -15.63
N GLU A 285 -24.12 -24.08 -14.61
CA GLU A 285 -23.44 -25.14 -13.85
C GLU A 285 -24.44 -26.06 -13.15
N GLU A 286 -25.48 -25.50 -12.52
CA GLU A 286 -26.55 -26.26 -11.86
C GLU A 286 -27.36 -27.08 -12.88
N GLU A 287 -27.75 -26.51 -14.03
CA GLU A 287 -28.47 -27.23 -15.09
C GLU A 287 -27.68 -28.42 -15.65
N MET A 288 -26.36 -28.29 -15.82
CA MET A 288 -25.50 -29.38 -16.30
C MET A 288 -25.28 -30.52 -15.28
N THR A 289 -25.44 -30.26 -13.99
CA THR A 289 -25.27 -31.29 -12.93
C THR A 289 -26.53 -32.10 -12.64
N VAL A 290 -27.68 -31.70 -13.20
CA VAL A 290 -29.00 -32.34 -12.97
C VAL A 290 -29.36 -33.34 -14.09
N GLU A 291 -28.63 -33.36 -15.21
CA GLU A 291 -28.70 -34.40 -16.27
C GLU A 291 -27.75 -35.58 -16.02
#